data_AF-A0A0G1JRN7-F1
#
_entry.id   AF-A0A0G1JRN7-F1
#
_cell.length_a   1.000
_cell.length_b   1.000
_cell.length_c   1.000
_cell.angle_alpha   90.00
_cell.angle_beta   90.00
_cell.angle_gamma   90.00
#
_symmetry.space_group_name_H-M   'P 1'
#
loop_
_entity.id
_entity.type
_entity.pdbx_description
1 polymer ?
#
loop_
_entity_poly.entity_id
_entity_poly.type
_entity_poly.pdbx_seq_one_letter_code
_entity_poly.pdbx_strand_id
1 'polypeptide(L)'
;MKKNPIPSKTQKVIKVNSIKTPLLGSPSESSLKKIHQKLVTGLQGYVKKNGFNKVVLGLSGGIDSALTLKITIDALGAGNVAALIL
;
A
#
# COMPACT_ATOMS: atom_id res chain seq x y z
N MET A 1 4.60 2.13 60.42
CA MET A 1 4.19 2.17 59.00
C MET A 1 5.39 1.76 58.14
N LYS A 2 5.46 0.50 57.72
CA LYS A 2 6.56 -0.02 56.89
C LYS A 2 6.18 0.19 55.42
N LYS A 3 6.91 1.05 54.70
CA LYS A 3 6.76 1.20 53.24
C LYS A 3 7.43 0.00 52.58
N ASN A 4 6.64 -0.92 52.00
CA ASN A 4 7.20 -1.98 51.16
C ASN A 4 7.79 -1.34 49.88
N PRO A 5 8.98 -1.75 49.42
CA PRO A 5 9.51 -1.31 48.14
C PRO A 5 8.67 -1.93 47.01
N ILE A 6 8.18 -1.07 46.12
CA ILE A 6 7.47 -1.47 44.90
C ILE A 6 8.49 -2.19 44.00
N PRO A 7 8.27 -3.44 43.57
CA PRO A 7 9.20 -4.11 42.67
C PRO A 7 9.14 -3.40 41.31
N SER A 8 10.24 -2.71 40.99
CA SER A 8 10.56 -2.19 39.66
C SER A 8 10.43 -3.33 38.65
N LYS A 9 9.34 -3.34 37.87
CA LYS A 9 9.22 -4.18 36.69
C LYS A 9 10.30 -3.75 35.71
N THR A 10 11.44 -4.44 35.76
CA THR A 10 12.48 -4.36 34.74
C THR A 10 11.84 -4.78 33.42
N GLN A 11 11.47 -3.80 32.60
CA GLN A 11 11.07 -4.05 31.22
C GLN A 11 12.28 -4.67 30.53
N LYS A 12 12.16 -5.96 30.23
CA LYS A 12 13.13 -6.68 29.40
C LYS A 12 13.08 -6.04 28.03
N VAL A 13 14.00 -5.11 27.75
CA VAL A 13 14.19 -4.54 26.41
C VAL A 13 14.49 -5.71 25.49
N ILE A 14 13.49 -6.11 24.70
CA ILE A 14 13.66 -7.14 23.68
C ILE A 14 14.60 -6.53 22.64
N LYS A 15 15.83 -7.04 22.58
CA LYS A 15 16.81 -6.66 21.56
C LYS A 15 16.22 -7.03 20.20
N VAL A 16 15.85 -6.03 19.41
CA VAL A 16 15.14 -6.12 18.12
C VAL A 16 15.96 -6.86 17.02
N ASN A 17 17.13 -7.40 17.36
CA ASN A 17 18.05 -8.07 16.44
C ASN A 17 17.74 -9.55 16.13
N SER A 18 16.62 -10.11 16.60
CA SER A 18 16.32 -11.54 16.38
C SER A 18 14.99 -11.84 15.69
N ILE A 19 14.31 -10.81 15.18
CA ILE A 19 13.27 -11.05 14.18
C ILE A 19 14.02 -11.34 12.88
N LYS A 20 14.17 -12.63 12.52
CA LYS A 20 14.42 -13.02 11.13
C LYS A 20 13.17 -12.65 10.34
N THR A 21 12.97 -11.35 10.10
CA THR A 21 12.18 -10.93 8.96
C THR A 21 12.84 -11.63 7.79
N PRO A 22 12.13 -12.45 6.99
CA PRO A 22 12.74 -12.99 5.81
C PRO A 22 13.23 -11.77 5.03
N LEU A 23 14.56 -11.68 4.85
CA LEU A 23 15.17 -10.74 3.92
C LEU A 23 14.69 -11.19 2.54
N LEU A 24 13.44 -10.87 2.20
CA LEU A 24 13.00 -10.77 0.83
C LEU A 24 13.96 -9.73 0.26
N GLY A 25 14.94 -10.19 -0.51
CA GLY A 25 15.76 -9.30 -1.30
C GLY A 25 14.86 -8.33 -2.05
N SER A 26 15.34 -7.11 -2.28
CA SER A 26 14.58 -6.09 -3.01
C SER A 26 13.90 -6.74 -4.22
N PRO A 27 12.56 -6.59 -4.38
CA PRO A 27 11.85 -7.24 -5.47
C PRO A 27 12.52 -6.85 -6.78
N SER A 28 12.84 -7.84 -7.62
CA SER A 28 13.47 -7.55 -8.91
C SER A 28 12.54 -6.68 -9.76
N GLU A 29 13.11 -5.81 -10.60
CA GLU A 29 12.35 -4.97 -11.52
C GLU A 29 11.33 -5.78 -12.35
N SER A 30 11.73 -6.98 -12.77
CA SER A 30 10.84 -7.90 -13.50
C SER A 30 9.62 -8.34 -12.67
N SER A 31 9.78 -8.50 -11.35
CA SER A 31 8.70 -8.88 -10.44
C SER A 31 7.77 -7.70 -10.19
N LEU A 32 8.31 -6.51 -9.97
CA LEU A 32 7.51 -5.28 -9.81
C LEU A 32 6.69 -4.98 -11.07
N LYS A 33 7.30 -5.11 -12.25
CA LYS A 33 6.59 -4.96 -13.53
C LYS A 33 5.43 -5.95 -13.68
N LYS A 34 5.61 -7.21 -13.27
CA LYS A 34 4.54 -8.21 -13.26
C LYS A 34 3.42 -7.84 -12.30
N ILE A 35 3.74 -7.34 -11.11
CA ILE A 35 2.74 -6.87 -10.14
C ILE A 35 1.96 -5.70 -10.71
N HIS A 36 2.64 -4.69 -11.24
CA HIS A 36 2.00 -3.54 -11.90
C HIS A 36 1.04 -3.99 -13.00
N GLN A 37 1.48 -4.88 -13.90
CA GLN A 37 0.63 -5.37 -14.98
C GLN A 37 -0.60 -6.11 -14.46
N LYS A 38 -0.47 -6.89 -13.39
CA LYS A 38 -1.61 -7.58 -12.76
C LYS A 38 -2.62 -6.57 -12.19
N LEU A 39 -2.14 -5.49 -11.56
CA LEU A 39 -3.01 -4.43 -11.03
C LEU A 39 -3.75 -3.70 -12.14
N VAL A 40 -3.05 -3.32 -13.22
CA VAL A 40 -3.65 -2.66 -14.39
C VAL A 40 -4.72 -3.54 -15.04
N THR A 41 -4.39 -4.80 -15.35
CA THR A 41 -5.34 -5.73 -15.98
C THR A 41 -6.52 -6.05 -15.07
N GLY A 42 -6.28 -6.23 -13.76
CA GLY A 42 -7.34 -6.50 -12.78
C GLY A 42 -8.32 -5.34 -12.67
N LEU A 43 -7.82 -4.10 -12.57
CA LEU A 43 -8.65 -2.90 -12.53
C LEU A 43 -9.45 -2.72 -13.82
N GLN A 44 -8.80 -2.84 -14.98
CA GLN A 44 -9.49 -2.72 -16.28
C GLN A 44 -10.61 -3.78 -16.41
N GLY A 45 -10.32 -5.01 -16.02
CA GLY A 45 -11.29 -6.11 -16.03
C GLY A 45 -12.47 -5.83 -15.11
N TYR A 46 -12.23 -5.33 -13.90
CA TYR A 46 -13.28 -4.96 -12.95
C TYR A 46 -14.19 -3.85 -13.51
N VAL A 47 -13.61 -2.77 -14.02
CA VAL A 47 -14.37 -1.63 -14.57
C VAL A 47 -15.24 -2.07 -15.74
N LYS A 48 -14.67 -2.81 -16.70
CA LYS A 48 -15.40 -3.34 -17.86
C LYS A 48 -16.49 -4.33 -17.48
N LYS A 49 -16.18 -5.29 -16.58
CA LYS A 49 -17.13 -6.33 -16.16
C LYS A 49 -18.38 -5.74 -15.49
N ASN A 50 -18.23 -4.60 -14.82
CA ASN A 50 -19.34 -3.93 -14.15
C ASN A 50 -19.99 -2.82 -15.01
N GLY A 51 -19.63 -2.69 -16.30
CA GLY A 51 -20.26 -1.74 -17.22
C GLY A 51 -19.90 -0.28 -16.96
N PHE A 52 -18.84 0.00 -16.20
CA PHE A 52 -18.38 1.35 -15.95
C PHE A 52 -17.48 1.85 -17.10
N ASN A 53 -17.60 3.13 -17.42
CA ASN A 53 -16.78 3.79 -18.45
C ASN A 53 -15.85 4.88 -17.88
N LYS A 54 -16.10 5.33 -16.64
CA LYS A 54 -15.33 6.38 -15.96
C LYS A 54 -15.22 6.06 -14.47
N VAL A 55 -14.17 6.57 -13.83
CA VAL A 55 -13.93 6.41 -12.39
C VAL A 55 -13.57 7.75 -11.75
N VAL A 56 -13.84 7.85 -10.45
CA VAL A 56 -13.47 9.00 -9.62
C VAL A 56 -12.46 8.53 -8.58
N LEU A 57 -11.39 9.30 -8.39
CA LEU A 57 -10.34 9.02 -7.42
C LEU A 57 -10.16 10.19 -6.46
N GLY A 58 -10.06 9.91 -5.16
CA GLY A 58 -9.60 10.87 -4.17
C GLY A 58 -8.07 10.90 -4.11
N LEU A 59 -7.48 12.09 -4.05
CA LEU A 59 -6.05 12.34 -3.94
C LEU A 59 -5.76 13.04 -2.62
N SER A 60 -4.96 12.40 -1.75
CA SER A 60 -4.51 12.98 -0.48
C SER A 60 -3.17 13.73 -0.59
N GLY A 61 -2.52 13.65 -1.76
CA GLY A 61 -1.12 14.06 -1.94
C GLY A 61 -0.09 13.02 -1.51
N GLY A 62 -0.52 11.90 -0.92
CA GLY A 62 0.35 10.78 -0.53
C GLY A 62 0.68 9.82 -1.67
N ILE A 63 1.77 9.06 -1.51
CA ILE A 63 2.30 8.14 -2.53
C ILE A 63 1.29 7.05 -2.95
N ASP A 64 0.49 6.55 -2.02
CA ASP A 64 -0.49 5.49 -2.30
C ASP A 64 -1.56 5.96 -3.28
N SER A 65 -2.07 7.18 -3.09
CA SER A 65 -3.06 7.78 -3.98
C SER A 65 -2.46 8.12 -5.35
N ALA A 66 -1.19 8.56 -5.39
CA ALA A 66 -0.46 8.81 -6.63
C ALA A 66 -0.22 7.52 -7.44
N LEU A 67 0.17 6.44 -6.77
CA LEU A 67 0.33 5.13 -7.41
C LEU A 67 -1.00 4.61 -7.94
N THR A 68 -2.07 4.74 -7.14
CA THR A 68 -3.42 4.34 -7.55
C THR A 68 -3.88 5.12 -8.79
N LEU A 69 -3.64 6.43 -8.83
CA LEU A 69 -3.93 7.27 -10.00
C LEU A 69 -3.18 6.77 -11.25
N LYS A 70 -1.88 6.49 -11.12
CA LYS A 70 -1.07 6.02 -12.24
C LYS A 70 -1.58 4.68 -12.81
N ILE A 71 -1.86 3.70 -11.94
CA ILE A 71 -2.43 2.41 -12.34
C ILE A 71 -3.79 2.61 -13.04
N THR A 72 -4.61 3.52 -12.53
CA THR A 72 -5.94 3.82 -13.09
C THR A 72 -5.86 4.43 -14.48
N ILE A 73 -4.95 5.37 -14.69
CA ILE A 73 -4.68 5.97 -16.01
C ILE A 73 -4.17 4.90 -16.98
N ASP A 74 -3.28 4.01 -16.54
CA ASP A 74 -2.77 2.93 -17.41
C ASP A 74 -3.85 1.89 -17.76
N ALA A 75 -4.82 1.68 -16.87
CA ALA A 75 -5.92 0.74 -17.10
C ALA A 75 -7.03 1.31 -18.01
N LEU A 76 -7.37 2.59 -17.84
CA LEU A 76 -8.60 3.18 -18.39
C LEU A 76 -8.35 4.34 -19.36
N GLY A 77 -7.15 4.93 -19.36
CA GLY A 77 -6.83 6.18 -20.05
C GLY A 77 -7.25 7.41 -19.26
N ALA A 78 -6.47 8.49 -19.35
CA ALA A 78 -6.67 9.70 -18.55
C ALA A 78 -8.04 10.36 -18.74
N GLY A 79 -8.64 10.28 -19.95
CA GLY A 79 -9.97 10.84 -20.23
C GLY A 79 -11.13 10.16 -19.49
N ASN A 80 -10.88 8.99 -18.86
CA ASN A 80 -11.86 8.22 -18.10
C ASN A 80 -11.67 8.33 -16.58
N VAL A 81 -10.76 9.21 -16.13
CA VAL A 81 -10.43 9.37 -14.71
C VAL A 81 -10.68 10.81 -14.28
N ALA A 82 -11.53 11.00 -13.27
CA ALA A 82 -11.66 12.26 -12.56
C ALA A 82 -10.94 12.14 -11.21
N ALA A 83 -10.10 13.12 -10.87
CA ALA A 83 -9.39 13.15 -9.60
C ALA A 83 -9.81 14.37 -8.78
N LEU A 84 -10.08 14.18 -7.49
CA LEU A 84 -10.36 15.26 -6.54
C LEU A 84 -9.28 15.28 -5.46
N ILE A 85 -8.74 16.45 -5.18
CA ILE A 85 -7.88 16.68 -4.02
C ILE A 85 -8.78 17.07 -2.84
N LEU A 86 -8.60 16.41 -1.70
CA LEU A 86 -9.38 16.62 -0.47
C LEU A 86 -8.46 16.92 0.72
#